data_AF-A0A151IQW9-F1
#
_entry.id   AF-A0A151IQW9-F1
#
_cell.length_a   1.000
_cell.length_b   1.000
_cell.length_c   1.000
_cell.angle_alpha   90.00
_cell.angle_beta   90.00
_cell.angle_gamma   90.00
#
_symmetry.space_group_name_H-M   'P 1'
#
loop_
_entity.id
_entity.type
_entity.pdbx_description
1 polymer ?
#
loop_
_entity_poly.entity_id
_entity_poly.type
_entity_poly.pdbx_seq_one_letter_code
_entity_poly.pdbx_strand_id
1 'polypeptide(L)'
;QLTNKKMEEMSIYYGLAIQRHADSIEDMRKAMWATFYHMTFTDENPQYSYCPKGPKSWCKWQQLKTVTQEASYKHSPAFDDEVAALIKPIYEDLSFEDLLERCLGANTQNNNESFNAMKVLNPSIKIMELMGVTIGPQAINFMETHDEARITKAEHCTTAASKEARVALRAARAEENDAFEEAEDLLYGAGIAD
;
A
#
# COMPACT_ATOMS: atom_id res chain seq x y z
N GLN A 1 -22.73 -0.43 1.43
CA GLN A 1 -22.55 0.70 0.48
C GLN A 1 -21.12 1.26 0.50
N LEU A 2 -20.56 1.48 -0.69
CA LEU A 2 -19.25 2.12 -0.88
C LEU A 2 -19.36 3.64 -0.67
N THR A 3 -18.52 4.21 0.18
CA THR A 3 -18.47 5.65 0.48
C THR A 3 -17.04 6.16 0.39
N ASN A 4 -16.85 7.48 0.28
CA ASN A 4 -15.50 8.07 0.31
C ASN A 4 -14.70 7.66 1.54
N LYS A 5 -15.35 7.65 2.71
CA LYS A 5 -14.73 7.19 3.96
C LYS A 5 -14.25 5.74 3.86
N LYS A 6 -15.07 4.84 3.29
CA LYS A 6 -14.69 3.42 3.09
C LYS A 6 -13.55 3.26 2.07
N MET A 7 -13.51 4.10 1.02
CA MET A 7 -12.40 4.11 0.06
C MET A 7 -11.09 4.63 0.68
N GLU A 8 -11.16 5.63 1.55
CA GLU A 8 -10.04 6.12 2.33
C GLU A 8 -9.52 5.04 3.29
N GLU A 9 -10.41 4.38 4.04
CA GLU A 9 -10.08 3.24 4.90
C GLU A 9 -9.35 2.14 4.13
N MET A 10 -9.89 1.70 2.99
CA MET A 10 -9.25 0.69 2.12
C MET A 10 -7.83 1.10 1.72
N SER A 11 -7.64 2.36 1.34
CA SER A 11 -6.34 2.90 0.92
C SER A 11 -5.33 2.92 2.06
N ILE A 12 -5.77 3.31 3.27
CA ILE A 12 -4.95 3.32 4.48
C ILE A 12 -4.52 1.90 4.83
N TYR A 13 -5.48 0.97 4.90
CA TYR A 13 -5.21 -0.43 5.25
C TYR A 13 -4.28 -1.13 4.24
N TYR A 14 -4.45 -0.87 2.95
CA TYR A 14 -3.53 -1.36 1.91
C TYR A 14 -2.09 -0.84 2.14
N GLY A 15 -1.95 0.47 2.40
CA GLY A 15 -0.66 1.08 2.70
C GLY A 15 -0.01 0.55 3.99
N LEU A 16 -0.82 0.20 4.99
CA LEU A 16 -0.36 -0.42 6.24
C LEU A 16 0.09 -1.87 6.03
N ALA A 17 -0.62 -2.64 5.20
CA ALA A 17 -0.23 -4.01 4.86
C ALA A 17 1.18 -4.06 4.24
N ILE A 18 1.48 -3.15 3.31
CA ILE A 18 2.83 -3.02 2.72
C ILE A 18 3.88 -2.67 3.77
N GLN A 19 3.56 -1.75 4.68
CA GLN A 19 4.51 -1.23 5.67
C GLN A 19 4.84 -2.24 6.76
N ARG A 20 3.81 -2.92 7.28
CA ARG A 20 3.94 -3.87 8.39
C ARG A 20 4.56 -5.20 7.96
N HIS A 21 4.49 -5.54 6.67
CA HIS A 21 4.98 -6.80 6.10
C HIS A 21 5.97 -6.56 4.95
N ALA A 22 6.81 -5.54 5.09
CA ALA A 22 7.78 -5.12 4.09
C ALA A 22 8.83 -6.20 3.73
N ASP A 23 8.94 -7.22 4.56
CA ASP A 23 9.89 -8.33 4.46
C ASP A 23 9.28 -9.62 3.90
N SER A 24 7.95 -9.67 3.70
CA SER A 24 7.24 -10.88 3.30
C SER A 24 6.07 -10.58 2.36
N ILE A 25 6.22 -11.00 1.10
CA ILE A 25 5.16 -10.89 0.08
C ILE A 25 3.91 -11.67 0.51
N GLU A 26 4.10 -12.85 1.09
CA GLU A 26 3.00 -13.70 1.52
C GLU A 26 2.18 -13.03 2.63
N ASP A 27 2.85 -12.47 3.65
CA ASP A 27 2.17 -11.79 4.75
C ASP A 27 1.53 -10.48 4.29
N MET A 28 2.18 -9.75 3.38
CA MET A 28 1.62 -8.55 2.76
C MET A 28 0.33 -8.86 2.01
N ARG A 29 0.34 -9.89 1.14
CA ARG A 29 -0.83 -10.37 0.41
C ARG A 29 -1.93 -10.80 1.37
N LYS A 30 -1.59 -11.57 2.40
CA LYS A 30 -2.53 -12.04 3.41
C LYS A 30 -3.18 -10.90 4.17
N ALA A 31 -2.42 -9.88 4.56
CA ALA A 31 -2.93 -8.69 5.24
C ALA A 31 -3.84 -7.86 4.32
N MET A 32 -3.49 -7.71 3.04
CA MET A 32 -4.37 -7.06 2.06
C MET A 32 -5.71 -7.78 1.94
N TRP A 33 -5.70 -9.10 1.74
CA TRP A 33 -6.94 -9.88 1.65
C TRP A 33 -7.75 -9.89 2.95
N ALA A 34 -7.09 -9.88 4.11
CA ALA A 34 -7.77 -9.75 5.40
C ALA A 34 -8.60 -8.46 5.49
N THR A 35 -8.13 -7.35 4.90
CA THR A 35 -8.85 -6.07 4.92
C THR A 35 -10.06 -6.08 3.99
N PHE A 36 -9.93 -6.63 2.78
CA PHE A 36 -11.06 -6.85 1.87
C PHE A 36 -12.15 -7.70 2.54
N TYR A 37 -11.76 -8.81 3.15
CA TYR A 37 -12.67 -9.71 3.83
C TYR A 37 -13.33 -9.08 5.05
N HIS A 38 -12.61 -8.28 5.82
CA HIS A 38 -13.16 -7.55 6.96
C HIS A 38 -14.26 -6.55 6.55
N MET A 39 -14.23 -6.04 5.32
CA MET A 39 -15.24 -5.10 4.81
C MET A 39 -16.40 -5.77 4.07
N THR A 40 -16.28 -7.05 3.75
CA THR A 40 -17.27 -7.80 2.95
C THR A 40 -18.02 -8.84 3.74
N PHE A 41 -17.50 -9.30 4.89
CA PHE A 41 -18.18 -10.28 5.72
C PHE A 41 -19.09 -9.65 6.77
N THR A 42 -20.18 -10.36 7.06
CA THR A 42 -21.18 -9.96 8.04
C THR A 42 -20.97 -10.67 9.38
N ASP A 43 -21.71 -10.22 10.40
CA ASP A 43 -21.78 -10.86 11.72
C ASP A 43 -22.18 -12.35 11.63
N GLU A 44 -22.98 -12.73 10.63
CA GLU A 44 -23.47 -14.10 10.43
C GLU A 44 -22.44 -15.03 9.79
N ASN A 45 -21.43 -14.51 9.10
CA ASN A 45 -20.36 -15.32 8.49
C ASN A 45 -18.98 -14.64 8.60
N PRO A 46 -18.45 -14.50 9.82
CA PRO A 46 -17.23 -13.74 10.00
C PRO A 46 -15.98 -14.57 9.67
N GLN A 47 -15.06 -13.99 8.89
CA GLN A 47 -13.82 -14.65 8.47
C GLN A 47 -12.58 -14.08 9.17
N TYR A 48 -12.55 -14.26 10.48
CA TYR A 48 -11.44 -13.83 11.33
C TYR A 48 -10.13 -14.60 11.12
N SER A 49 -10.17 -15.66 10.32
CA SER A 49 -9.02 -16.52 10.00
C SER A 49 -7.88 -15.74 9.33
N TYR A 50 -8.22 -14.67 8.59
CA TYR A 50 -7.26 -13.82 7.90
C TYR A 50 -6.72 -12.67 8.75
N CYS A 51 -7.43 -12.28 9.82
CA CYS A 51 -7.00 -11.20 10.69
C CYS A 51 -5.83 -11.63 11.60
N PRO A 52 -4.91 -10.72 11.94
CA PRO A 52 -3.88 -10.98 12.94
C PRO A 52 -4.50 -11.36 14.29
N LYS A 53 -3.82 -12.20 15.07
CA LYS A 53 -4.31 -12.67 16.38
C LYS A 53 -3.70 -11.85 17.50
N GLY A 54 -4.44 -11.72 18.60
CA GLY A 54 -3.92 -11.17 19.85
C GLY A 54 -4.32 -9.71 20.09
N PRO A 55 -3.90 -9.13 21.22
CA PRO A 55 -4.31 -7.80 21.67
C PRO A 55 -3.76 -6.66 20.79
N LYS A 56 -2.76 -6.94 19.95
CA LYS A 56 -2.20 -6.00 18.96
C LYS A 56 -2.82 -6.16 17.56
N SER A 57 -3.84 -7.00 17.42
CA SER A 57 -4.59 -7.11 16.18
C SER A 57 -5.34 -5.81 15.91
N TRP A 58 -5.33 -5.30 14.68
CA TRP A 58 -6.24 -4.22 14.28
C TRP A 58 -7.71 -4.70 14.21
N CYS A 59 -7.97 -6.00 14.07
CA CYS A 59 -9.32 -6.57 14.13
C CYS A 59 -9.82 -6.63 15.59
N LYS A 60 -10.90 -5.89 15.87
CA LYS A 60 -11.46 -5.75 17.22
C LYS A 60 -11.97 -7.05 17.82
N TRP A 61 -12.62 -7.90 17.02
CA TRP A 61 -13.04 -9.22 17.49
C TRP A 61 -11.86 -10.07 17.98
N GLN A 62 -10.73 -10.03 17.27
CA GLN A 62 -9.51 -10.75 17.70
C GLN A 62 -8.92 -10.18 18.99
N GLN A 63 -8.97 -8.86 19.19
CA GLN A 63 -8.60 -8.23 20.47
C GLN A 63 -9.55 -8.67 21.59
N LEU A 64 -10.86 -8.53 21.40
CA LEU A 64 -11.87 -8.84 22.40
C LEU A 64 -11.85 -10.30 22.80
N LYS A 65 -11.66 -11.22 21.85
CA LYS A 65 -11.48 -12.65 22.13
C LYS A 65 -10.34 -12.94 23.11
N THR A 66 -9.33 -12.07 23.20
CA THR A 66 -8.23 -12.23 24.16
C THR A 66 -8.55 -11.73 25.56
N VAL A 67 -9.54 -10.84 25.69
CA VAL A 67 -9.94 -10.22 26.97
C VAL A 67 -11.19 -10.92 27.54
N THR A 68 -12.17 -11.19 26.69
CA THR A 68 -13.41 -11.89 27.00
C THR A 68 -13.54 -13.13 26.11
N GLN A 69 -13.68 -14.29 26.74
CA GLN A 69 -13.74 -15.59 26.05
C GLN A 69 -15.01 -15.77 25.21
N GLU A 70 -16.02 -14.91 25.41
CA GLU A 70 -17.23 -14.76 24.61
C GLU A 70 -17.48 -13.26 24.37
N ALA A 71 -16.99 -12.74 23.24
CA ALA A 71 -17.23 -11.35 22.89
C ALA A 71 -18.39 -11.24 21.91
N SER A 72 -19.54 -10.77 22.39
CA SER A 72 -20.60 -10.21 21.56
C SER A 72 -20.07 -8.94 20.89
N TYR A 73 -19.54 -9.07 19.68
CA TYR A 73 -19.06 -7.97 18.86
C TYR A 73 -19.94 -7.85 17.61
N LYS A 74 -20.33 -6.63 17.27
CA LYS A 74 -21.15 -6.33 16.10
C LYS A 74 -20.29 -5.62 15.05
N HIS A 75 -20.22 -6.18 13.85
CA HIS A 75 -19.43 -5.65 12.75
C HIS A 75 -20.08 -4.40 12.17
N SER A 76 -19.23 -3.59 11.52
CA SER A 76 -19.71 -2.60 10.55
C SER A 76 -20.57 -3.29 9.49
N PRO A 77 -21.59 -2.60 8.94
CA PRO A 77 -22.31 -3.13 7.79
C PRO A 77 -21.35 -3.47 6.65
N ALA A 78 -21.42 -4.72 6.19
CA ALA A 78 -20.62 -5.20 5.07
C ALA A 78 -20.97 -4.46 3.77
N PHE A 79 -20.06 -4.52 2.80
CA PHE A 79 -20.40 -4.18 1.42
C PHE A 79 -21.47 -5.11 0.87
N ASP A 80 -22.34 -4.54 0.05
CA ASP A 80 -23.32 -5.29 -0.71
C ASP A 80 -22.58 -6.24 -1.68
N ASP A 81 -23.11 -7.44 -1.94
CA ASP A 81 -22.42 -8.46 -2.75
C ASP A 81 -21.99 -7.95 -4.13
N GLU A 82 -22.80 -7.10 -4.76
CA GLU A 82 -22.48 -6.46 -6.04
C GLU A 82 -21.25 -5.55 -5.94
N VAL A 83 -21.14 -4.78 -4.85
CA VAL A 83 -19.99 -3.88 -4.59
C VAL A 83 -18.74 -4.71 -4.30
N ALA A 84 -18.88 -5.76 -3.48
CA ALA A 84 -17.78 -6.67 -3.18
C ALA A 84 -17.24 -7.34 -4.46
N ALA A 85 -18.13 -7.76 -5.36
CA ALA A 85 -17.77 -8.36 -6.66
C ALA A 85 -17.03 -7.38 -7.58
N LEU A 86 -17.34 -6.08 -7.53
CA LEU A 86 -16.64 -5.04 -8.29
C LEU A 86 -15.25 -4.71 -7.72
N ILE A 87 -15.09 -4.75 -6.39
CA ILE A 87 -13.83 -4.41 -5.71
C ILE A 87 -12.84 -5.59 -5.74
N LYS A 88 -13.34 -6.82 -5.70
CA LYS A 88 -12.50 -8.03 -5.69
C LYS A 88 -11.42 -8.08 -6.78
N PRO A 89 -11.71 -7.85 -8.08
CA PRO A 89 -10.66 -7.88 -9.11
C PRO A 89 -9.59 -6.80 -8.89
N ILE A 90 -9.94 -5.66 -8.28
CA ILE A 90 -8.96 -4.61 -7.93
C ILE A 90 -8.00 -5.14 -6.86
N TYR A 91 -8.48 -5.87 -5.86
CA TYR A 91 -7.60 -6.51 -4.87
C TYR A 91 -6.77 -7.64 -5.47
N GLU A 92 -7.29 -8.40 -6.43
CA GLU A 92 -6.51 -9.41 -7.17
C GLU A 92 -5.33 -8.76 -7.89
N ASP A 93 -5.57 -7.68 -8.64
CA ASP A 93 -4.53 -6.93 -9.35
C ASP A 93 -3.52 -6.29 -8.37
N LEU A 94 -4.01 -5.66 -7.30
CA LEU A 94 -3.17 -4.98 -6.31
C LEU A 94 -2.41 -5.93 -5.38
N SER A 95 -2.75 -7.22 -5.37
CA SER A 95 -2.07 -8.23 -4.55
C SER A 95 -1.21 -9.21 -5.38
N PHE A 96 -1.01 -8.88 -6.66
CA PHE A 96 -0.19 -9.66 -7.59
C PHE A 96 1.30 -9.63 -7.21
N GLU A 97 1.98 -10.76 -7.33
CA GLU A 97 3.34 -10.96 -6.83
C GLU A 97 4.34 -9.97 -7.41
N ASP A 98 4.35 -9.77 -8.74
CA ASP A 98 5.25 -8.80 -9.41
C ASP A 98 5.10 -7.37 -8.87
N LEU A 99 3.90 -6.98 -8.42
CA LEU A 99 3.66 -5.69 -7.81
C LEU A 99 4.23 -5.66 -6.39
N LEU A 100 3.94 -6.70 -5.59
CA LEU A 100 4.36 -6.79 -4.20
C LEU A 100 5.88 -6.96 -4.03
N GLU A 101 6.56 -7.61 -4.97
CA GLU A 101 8.03 -7.68 -5.02
C GLU A 101 8.65 -6.28 -5.00
N ARG A 102 8.04 -5.34 -5.72
CA ARG A 102 8.49 -3.94 -5.78
C ARG A 102 8.20 -3.18 -4.49
N CYS A 103 7.31 -3.70 -3.65
CA CYS A 103 6.96 -3.14 -2.34
C CYS A 103 7.87 -3.65 -1.21
N LEU A 104 8.74 -4.63 -1.47
CA LEU A 104 9.70 -5.12 -0.49
C LEU A 104 10.65 -4.02 0.01
N GLY A 105 10.96 -4.10 1.30
CA GLY A 105 11.69 -3.08 2.05
C GLY A 105 10.90 -1.80 2.32
N ALA A 106 9.61 -1.74 1.92
CA ALA A 106 8.73 -0.58 2.07
C ALA A 106 9.38 0.75 1.63
N ASN A 107 10.28 0.64 0.64
CA ASN A 107 11.09 1.75 0.18
C ASN A 107 10.18 2.90 -0.27
N THR A 108 10.55 4.12 0.10
CA THR A 108 9.84 5.30 -0.39
C THR A 108 10.19 5.43 -1.87
N GLN A 109 9.29 4.99 -2.76
CA GLN A 109 9.46 5.25 -4.19
C GLN A 109 9.62 6.75 -4.36
N ASN A 110 10.84 7.16 -4.60
CA ASN A 110 11.12 8.48 -5.09
C ASN A 110 10.60 8.54 -6.53
N ASN A 111 9.81 9.55 -6.88
CA ASN A 111 9.42 9.77 -8.29
C ASN A 111 10.65 9.89 -9.20
N ASN A 112 11.80 10.33 -8.68
CA ASN A 112 13.07 10.26 -9.40
C ASN A 112 13.63 8.84 -9.50
N GLU A 113 13.41 7.92 -8.54
CA GLU A 113 13.88 6.52 -8.65
C GLU A 113 13.06 5.71 -9.64
N SER A 114 11.73 5.90 -9.71
CA SER A 114 10.91 5.28 -10.77
C SER A 114 11.28 5.84 -12.16
N PHE A 115 11.61 7.13 -12.25
CA PHE A 115 12.10 7.77 -13.47
C PHE A 115 13.57 7.42 -13.81
N ASN A 116 14.38 7.05 -12.82
CA ASN A 116 15.76 6.58 -13.00
C ASN A 116 15.82 5.07 -13.28
N ALA A 117 14.87 4.28 -12.80
CA ALA A 117 14.70 2.87 -13.17
C ALA A 117 14.33 2.72 -14.66
N MET A 118 13.78 3.77 -15.27
CA MET A 118 13.75 3.97 -16.72
C MET A 118 15.15 4.27 -17.29
N LYS A 119 16.17 3.55 -16.82
CA LYS A 119 17.53 3.52 -17.37
C LYS A 119 17.61 2.81 -18.72
N VAL A 120 16.47 2.48 -19.31
CA VAL A 120 16.37 1.62 -20.48
C VAL A 120 15.73 2.45 -21.58
N LEU A 121 16.61 2.97 -22.44
CA LEU A 121 16.36 3.74 -23.67
C LEU A 121 15.94 5.19 -23.45
N ASN A 122 16.80 6.12 -23.88
CA ASN A 122 16.33 7.38 -24.42
C ASN A 122 15.42 7.02 -25.62
N PRO A 123 14.09 7.15 -25.53
CA PRO A 123 13.17 6.57 -26.53
C PRO A 123 13.51 7.06 -27.92
N SER A 124 13.94 8.32 -28.00
CA SER A 124 14.46 9.02 -29.16
C SER A 124 15.54 8.24 -29.90
N ILE A 125 16.54 7.68 -29.22
CA ILE A 125 17.63 6.95 -29.86
C ILE A 125 17.22 5.55 -30.28
N LYS A 126 16.40 4.85 -29.49
CA LYS A 126 15.90 3.55 -29.93
C LYS A 126 15.02 3.68 -31.16
N ILE A 127 14.22 4.74 -31.23
CA ILE A 127 13.42 5.09 -32.40
C ILE A 127 14.34 5.38 -33.60
N MET A 128 15.41 6.17 -33.42
CA MET A 128 16.37 6.44 -34.51
C MET A 128 17.10 5.18 -34.99
N GLU A 129 17.54 4.30 -34.07
CA GLU A 129 18.16 3.02 -34.38
C GLU A 129 17.19 2.07 -35.12
N LEU A 130 15.94 1.97 -34.66
CA LEU A 130 14.88 1.20 -35.32
C LEU A 130 14.51 1.74 -36.71
N MET A 131 14.64 3.06 -36.90
CA MET A 131 14.46 3.70 -38.21
C MET A 131 15.70 3.59 -39.11
N GLY A 132 16.72 2.83 -38.72
CA GLY A 132 17.93 2.60 -39.53
C GLY A 132 18.83 3.83 -39.63
N VAL A 133 18.71 4.78 -38.71
CA VAL A 133 19.56 5.98 -38.68
C VAL A 133 20.86 5.65 -37.96
N THR A 134 21.99 5.75 -38.67
CA THR A 134 23.32 5.57 -38.10
C THR A 134 23.66 6.74 -37.16
N ILE A 135 23.86 6.43 -35.88
CA ILE A 135 24.13 7.44 -34.85
C ILE A 135 25.64 7.65 -34.73
N GLY A 136 26.08 8.90 -34.87
CA GLY A 136 27.49 9.24 -34.74
C GLY A 136 27.98 9.24 -33.28
N PRO A 137 29.30 9.05 -33.03
CA PRO A 137 29.86 8.98 -31.68
C PRO A 137 29.56 10.20 -30.81
N GLN A 138 29.43 11.38 -31.41
CA GLN A 138 29.16 12.61 -30.66
C GLN A 138 27.72 12.73 -30.18
N ALA A 139 26.77 12.11 -30.89
CA ALA A 139 25.40 12.01 -30.41
C ALA A 139 25.31 11.05 -29.22
N ILE A 140 26.10 9.98 -29.23
CA ILE A 140 26.21 9.04 -28.10
C ILE A 140 26.80 9.75 -26.88
N ASN A 141 27.95 10.43 -27.03
CA ASN A 141 28.58 11.19 -25.94
C ASN A 141 27.64 12.29 -25.37
N PHE A 142 26.92 13.01 -26.23
CA PHE A 142 25.95 14.02 -25.79
C PHE A 142 24.82 13.38 -24.96
N MET A 143 24.36 12.19 -25.34
CA MET A 143 23.34 11.49 -24.58
C MET A 143 23.84 11.01 -23.23
N GLU A 144 25.02 10.40 -23.18
CA GLU A 144 25.63 9.88 -21.96
C GLU A 144 25.83 11.02 -20.95
N THR A 145 26.41 12.13 -21.40
CA THR A 145 26.61 13.32 -20.55
C THR A 145 25.29 13.96 -20.10
N HIS A 146 24.26 13.99 -20.94
CA HIS A 146 22.94 14.49 -20.55
C HIS A 146 22.25 13.55 -19.54
N ASP A 147 22.36 12.23 -19.70
CA ASP A 147 21.81 11.27 -18.74
C ASP A 147 22.56 11.33 -17.40
N GLU A 148 23.88 11.45 -17.42
CA GLU A 148 24.70 11.66 -16.22
C GLU A 148 24.31 12.96 -15.48
N ALA A 149 24.10 14.06 -16.20
CA ALA A 149 23.65 15.32 -15.61
C ALA A 149 22.25 15.20 -14.99
N ARG A 150 21.35 14.46 -15.66
CA ARG A 150 20.02 14.15 -15.14
C ARG A 150 20.09 13.33 -13.86
N ILE A 151 20.90 12.26 -13.84
CA ILE A 151 21.12 11.41 -12.66
C ILE A 151 21.70 12.24 -11.51
N THR A 152 22.74 13.04 -11.77
CA THR A 152 23.38 13.89 -10.76
C THR A 152 22.38 14.87 -10.12
N LYS A 153 21.54 15.52 -10.95
CA LYS A 153 20.48 16.40 -10.46
C LYS A 153 19.44 15.63 -9.64
N ALA A 154 19.08 14.42 -10.09
CA ALA A 154 18.13 13.59 -9.38
C ALA A 154 18.67 13.18 -8.00
N GLU A 155 19.94 12.78 -7.92
CA GLU A 155 20.65 12.43 -6.68
C GLU A 155 20.75 13.63 -5.72
N HIS A 156 21.02 14.82 -6.26
CA HIS A 156 21.01 16.05 -5.48
C HIS A 156 19.62 16.38 -4.91
N CYS A 157 18.53 16.11 -5.64
CA CYS A 157 17.16 16.25 -5.11
C CYS A 157 16.79 15.15 -4.10
N THR A 158 17.60 14.10 -3.97
CA THR A 158 17.37 12.96 -3.09
C THR A 158 18.41 12.88 -1.99
N THR A 159 18.83 14.03 -1.46
CA THR A 159 19.76 14.08 -0.33
C THR A 159 19.29 13.24 0.86
N ALA A 160 20.23 12.83 1.71
CA ALA A 160 19.92 12.16 2.98
C ALA A 160 18.92 12.98 3.81
N ALA A 161 19.07 14.30 3.86
CA ALA A 161 18.12 15.20 4.54
C ALA A 161 16.70 15.13 3.95
N SER A 162 16.56 15.06 2.62
CA SER A 162 15.26 14.85 1.97
C SER A 162 14.70 13.45 2.22
N LYS A 163 15.55 12.43 2.37
CA LYS A 163 15.12 11.07 2.76
C LYS A 163 14.65 11.04 4.22
N GLU A 164 15.41 11.63 5.14
CA GLU A 164 15.06 11.77 6.56
C GLU A 164 13.76 12.54 6.76
N ALA A 165 13.59 13.68 6.09
CA ALA A 165 12.34 14.45 6.14
C ALA A 165 11.14 13.64 5.63
N ARG A 166 11.31 12.86 4.55
CA ARG A 166 10.26 11.95 4.05
C ARG A 166 9.94 10.83 5.04
N VAL A 167 10.96 10.25 5.67
CA VAL A 167 10.78 9.22 6.70
C VAL A 167 10.05 9.81 7.92
N ALA A 168 10.42 11.00 8.36
CA ALA A 168 9.77 11.69 9.48
C ALA A 168 8.30 12.01 9.18
N LEU A 169 7.99 12.52 7.99
CA LEU A 169 6.60 12.75 7.57
C LEU A 169 5.78 11.46 7.53
N ARG A 170 6.37 10.34 7.12
CA ARG A 170 5.70 9.04 7.13
C ARG A 170 5.50 8.52 8.56
N ALA A 171 6.47 8.72 9.45
CA ALA A 171 6.31 8.38 10.87
C ALA A 171 5.17 9.19 11.51
N ALA A 172 5.08 10.49 11.23
CA ALA A 172 3.96 11.32 11.67
C ALA A 172 2.61 10.85 11.09
N ARG A 173 2.58 10.43 9.83
CA ARG A 173 1.37 9.81 9.23
C ARG A 173 1.07 8.43 9.83
N ALA A 174 2.06 7.68 10.26
CA ALA A 174 1.83 6.42 10.96
C ALA A 174 1.15 6.67 12.31
N GLU A 175 1.54 7.71 13.04
CA GLU A 175 0.82 8.15 14.26
C GLU A 175 -0.62 8.59 13.95
N GLU A 176 -0.85 9.30 12.83
CA GLU A 176 -2.22 9.64 12.37
C GLU A 176 -3.04 8.38 12.06
N ASN A 177 -2.45 7.38 11.43
CA ASN A 177 -3.11 6.10 11.16
C ASN A 177 -3.38 5.30 12.43
N ASP A 178 -2.47 5.30 13.40
CA ASP A 178 -2.67 4.64 14.69
C ASP A 178 -3.82 5.33 15.46
N ALA A 179 -3.87 6.67 15.42
CA ALA A 179 -4.99 7.44 15.96
C ALA A 179 -6.31 7.19 15.18
N PHE A 180 -6.23 6.93 13.87
CA PHE A 180 -7.38 6.51 13.08
C PHE A 180 -7.90 5.13 13.50
N GLU A 181 -7.01 4.15 13.68
CA GLU A 181 -7.36 2.83 14.22
C GLU A 181 -7.99 2.96 15.63
N GLU A 182 -7.50 3.87 16.47
CA GLU A 182 -8.08 4.17 17.80
C GLU A 182 -9.43 4.93 17.74
N ALA A 183 -9.62 5.83 16.77
CA ALA A 183 -10.87 6.56 16.59
C ALA A 183 -11.98 5.69 15.97
N GLU A 184 -11.62 4.80 15.04
CA GLU A 184 -12.51 3.74 14.57
C GLU A 184 -12.92 2.84 15.75
N ASP A 185 -11.99 2.56 16.67
CA ASP A 185 -12.23 1.86 17.94
C ASP A 185 -13.25 2.56 18.86
N LEU A 186 -13.30 3.90 18.90
CA LEU A 186 -14.24 4.68 19.71
C LEU A 186 -15.65 4.79 19.08
N LEU A 187 -15.75 4.79 17.75
CA LEU A 187 -17.02 4.87 17.03
C LEU A 187 -17.86 3.59 17.17
N TYR A 188 -17.21 2.46 17.53
CA TYR A 188 -17.82 1.15 17.74
C TYR A 188 -17.80 0.70 19.21
N GLY A 189 -18.06 1.64 20.13
CA GLY A 189 -18.26 1.36 21.56
C GLY A 189 -19.62 0.71 21.86
N ALA A 190 -19.58 -0.34 22.68
CA ALA A 190 -20.68 -1.11 23.28
C ALA A 190 -22.10 -0.63 22.96
N GLY A 191 -22.86 -1.47 22.23
CA GLY A 191 -24.30 -1.30 22.10
C GLY A 191 -24.91 -1.11 23.48
N ILE A 192 -25.48 0.06 23.72
CA ILE A 192 -26.40 0.29 24.82
C ILE A 192 -27.57 -0.64 24.52
N ALA A 193 -27.64 -1.75 25.25
CA ALA A 193 -28.81 -2.60 25.26
C ALA A 193 -29.97 -1.79 25.86
N ASP A 194 -31.00 -1.53 25.07
CA ASP A 194 -32.34 -1.23 25.57
C ASP A 194 -33.04 -2.53 26.00
#